data_AF-A0A7C4R402-F1
#
_entry.id   AF-A0A7C4R402-F1
#
_cell.length_a   1.000
_cell.length_b   1.000
_cell.length_c   1.000
_cell.angle_alpha   90.00
_cell.angle_beta   90.00
_cell.angle_gamma   90.00
#
_symmetry.space_group_name_H-M   'P 1'
#
loop_
_entity.id
_entity.type
_entity.pdbx_description
1 polymer ?
#
loop_
_entity_poly.entity_id
_entity_poly.type
_entity_poly.pdbx_seq_one_letter_code
_entity_poly.pdbx_strand_id
1 'polypeptide(L)'
;MSSRPRARNFKTMSNHFTVPQASVAREATMSNPMRAVAYSRTSTDLQTTEQQINAIKEYAAEMGMEILEWFSDPDVSGAIPALEREGFKKLLDYVERNKVSTIVVYAIDRLGRSFMDIFKTLSELDKRGITVVSVRDSFLQTLDPNIRRLVLAVLAWASEYEVKLTRERVRLAMKRREVQEKLEKVRKVDKIYEETKQLIKALYSQGWSLRKIAKTVNLSVYAVRKVLMSEGVIEPGKYSCPRCGHRLDWDDIENAYKCRSCGFRG
;
A
#
# COMPACT_ATOMS: atom_id res chain seq x y z
N MET A 1 -8.35 -43.69 51.16
CA MET A 1 -8.35 -44.29 49.80
C MET A 1 -9.56 -43.80 49.02
N SER A 2 -9.29 -43.02 47.96
CA SER A 2 -10.15 -42.72 46.80
C SER A 2 -11.60 -42.23 47.04
N SER A 3 -11.75 -40.96 47.38
CA SER A 3 -12.95 -40.17 47.06
C SER A 3 -12.91 -39.73 45.58
N ARG A 4 -13.71 -40.37 44.73
CA ARG A 4 -13.99 -39.87 43.36
C ARG A 4 -15.20 -38.93 43.41
N PRO A 5 -15.08 -37.65 43.04
CA PRO A 5 -16.25 -36.76 42.97
C PRO A 5 -17.09 -37.07 41.72
N ARG A 6 -18.41 -37.14 41.90
CA ARG A 6 -19.41 -37.26 40.82
C ARG A 6 -19.30 -36.03 39.90
N ALA A 7 -19.07 -36.27 38.61
CA ALA A 7 -19.09 -35.25 37.57
C ALA A 7 -20.49 -34.60 37.50
N ARG A 8 -20.52 -33.27 37.60
CA ARG A 8 -21.71 -32.45 37.35
C ARG A 8 -21.98 -32.44 35.86
N ASN A 9 -23.14 -32.96 35.45
CA ASN A 9 -23.65 -32.82 34.09
C ASN A 9 -23.89 -31.33 33.78
N PHE A 10 -22.97 -30.73 33.02
CA PHE A 10 -23.22 -29.46 32.33
C PHE A 10 -24.22 -29.75 31.21
N LYS A 11 -25.52 -29.43 31.45
CA LYS A 11 -26.47 -29.23 30.36
C LYS A 11 -25.94 -28.10 29.50
N THR A 12 -25.40 -28.41 28.34
CA THR A 12 -25.17 -27.44 27.27
C THR A 12 -26.52 -26.85 26.89
N MET A 13 -26.73 -25.58 27.25
CA MET A 13 -27.86 -24.82 26.71
C MET A 13 -27.57 -24.59 25.23
N SER A 14 -28.18 -25.41 24.38
CA SER A 14 -28.30 -25.13 22.95
C SER A 14 -29.22 -23.92 22.80
N ASN A 15 -28.65 -22.71 22.81
CA ASN A 15 -29.34 -21.52 22.32
C ASN A 15 -29.54 -21.69 20.81
N HIS A 16 -30.62 -22.38 20.43
CA HIS A 16 -31.23 -22.23 19.12
C HIS A 16 -31.78 -20.80 19.05
N PHE A 17 -30.97 -19.89 18.52
CA PHE A 17 -31.45 -18.57 18.12
C PHE A 17 -32.22 -18.75 16.82
N THR A 18 -33.49 -19.14 16.94
CA THR A 18 -34.42 -19.24 15.83
C THR A 18 -34.68 -17.83 15.30
N VAL A 19 -34.16 -17.53 14.11
CA VAL A 19 -34.56 -16.35 13.34
C VAL A 19 -36.04 -16.52 12.99
N PRO A 20 -36.94 -15.59 13.34
CA PRO A 20 -38.32 -15.69 12.94
C PRO A 20 -38.41 -15.63 11.41
N GLN A 21 -38.92 -16.69 10.78
CA GLN A 21 -39.39 -16.61 9.39
C GLN A 21 -40.59 -15.65 9.39
N ALA A 22 -40.36 -14.43 8.96
CA ALA A 22 -41.41 -13.44 8.75
C ALA A 22 -42.22 -13.84 7.52
N SER A 23 -43.25 -14.67 7.72
CA SER A 23 -44.40 -14.77 6.84
C SER A 23 -45.21 -13.49 6.97
N VAL A 24 -44.89 -12.49 6.15
CA VAL A 24 -45.80 -11.37 5.91
C VAL A 24 -45.98 -11.23 4.41
N ALA A 25 -47.01 -11.90 3.90
CA ALA A 25 -47.66 -11.48 2.67
C ALA A 25 -48.03 -10.00 2.85
N ARG A 26 -47.35 -9.11 2.13
CA ARG A 26 -47.72 -7.71 2.02
C ARG A 26 -48.07 -7.45 0.57
N GLU A 27 -49.36 -7.21 0.33
CA GLU A 27 -49.86 -6.46 -0.81
C GLU A 27 -49.04 -5.18 -0.97
N ALA A 28 -48.12 -5.19 -1.94
CA ALA A 28 -47.47 -3.99 -2.40
C ALA A 28 -48.43 -3.29 -3.36
N THR A 29 -49.02 -2.21 -2.88
CA THR A 29 -49.48 -1.09 -3.71
C THR A 29 -48.45 -0.82 -4.80
N MET A 30 -48.90 -0.53 -6.03
CA MET A 30 -48.06 -0.30 -7.21
C MET A 30 -47.13 0.92 -7.05
N SER A 31 -46.08 0.79 -6.22
CA SER A 31 -44.91 1.66 -6.27
C SER A 31 -44.14 1.29 -7.53
N ASN A 32 -43.99 2.24 -8.43
CA ASN A 32 -43.21 2.09 -9.65
C ASN A 32 -41.86 1.43 -9.29
N PRO A 33 -41.47 0.30 -9.91
CA PRO A 33 -40.26 -0.42 -9.54
C PRO A 33 -39.04 0.50 -9.66
N MET A 34 -38.06 0.30 -8.78
CA MET A 34 -36.85 1.12 -8.79
C MET A 34 -36.07 0.82 -10.08
N ARG A 35 -36.01 1.80 -10.98
CA ARG A 35 -35.34 1.66 -12.27
C ARG A 35 -33.82 1.61 -12.07
N ALA A 36 -33.19 0.61 -12.66
CA ALA A 36 -31.74 0.39 -12.59
C ALA A 36 -31.18 -0.05 -13.96
N VAL A 37 -29.87 0.03 -14.10
CA VAL A 37 -29.12 -0.55 -15.22
C VAL A 37 -28.13 -1.57 -14.70
N ALA A 38 -27.83 -2.59 -15.49
CA ALA A 38 -26.86 -3.61 -15.12
C ALA A 38 -25.54 -3.42 -15.88
N TYR A 39 -24.41 -3.68 -15.21
CA TYR A 39 -23.09 -3.67 -15.81
C TYR A 39 -22.33 -4.95 -15.55
N SER A 40 -21.75 -5.53 -16.60
CA SER A 40 -20.87 -6.70 -16.52
C SER A 40 -19.56 -6.49 -17.26
N ARG A 41 -18.46 -6.96 -16.66
CA ARG A 41 -17.18 -7.09 -17.36
C ARG A 41 -16.99 -8.56 -17.68
N THR A 42 -17.26 -8.93 -18.93
CA THR A 42 -17.22 -10.31 -19.39
C THR A 42 -15.80 -10.67 -19.81
N SER A 43 -15.34 -11.83 -19.33
CA SER A 43 -14.16 -12.52 -19.86
C SER A 43 -14.61 -13.57 -20.88
N THR A 44 -13.68 -14.13 -21.64
CA THR A 44 -13.88 -15.17 -22.67
C THR A 44 -14.67 -16.42 -22.25
N ASP A 45 -14.97 -16.61 -20.96
CA ASP A 45 -15.78 -17.72 -20.45
C ASP A 45 -17.28 -17.36 -20.37
N LEU A 46 -18.06 -17.91 -21.31
CA LEU A 46 -19.51 -17.71 -21.43
C LEU A 46 -20.30 -18.27 -20.24
N GLN A 47 -19.89 -19.39 -19.65
CA GLN A 47 -20.61 -20.00 -18.52
C GLN A 47 -20.58 -19.09 -17.29
N THR A 48 -19.43 -18.46 -17.03
CA THR A 48 -19.29 -17.51 -15.91
C THR A 48 -20.08 -16.22 -16.14
N THR A 49 -20.35 -15.86 -17.39
CA THR A 49 -21.11 -14.65 -17.73
C THR A 49 -22.60 -14.84 -17.48
N GLU A 50 -23.16 -15.98 -17.89
CA GLU A 50 -24.58 -16.31 -17.64
C GLU A 50 -24.91 -16.37 -16.15
N GLN A 51 -24.03 -16.98 -15.35
CA GLN A 51 -24.18 -17.04 -13.89
C GLN A 51 -24.24 -15.64 -13.26
N GLN A 52 -23.40 -14.72 -13.70
CA GLN A 52 -23.39 -13.34 -13.20
C GLN A 52 -24.68 -12.59 -13.58
N ILE A 53 -25.16 -12.77 -14.81
CA ILE A 53 -26.40 -12.17 -15.30
C ILE A 53 -27.59 -12.69 -14.49
N ASN A 54 -27.67 -14.00 -14.26
CA ASN A 54 -28.77 -14.60 -13.50
C ASN A 54 -28.76 -14.11 -12.05
N ALA A 55 -27.60 -14.06 -11.40
CA ALA A 55 -27.48 -13.52 -10.05
C ALA A 55 -27.94 -12.05 -9.94
N ILE A 56 -27.62 -11.21 -10.95
CA ILE A 56 -28.12 -9.82 -10.99
C ILE A 56 -29.64 -9.79 -11.17
N LYS A 57 -30.21 -10.65 -12.01
CA LYS A 57 -31.67 -10.72 -12.23
C LYS A 57 -32.41 -11.16 -10.96
N GLU A 58 -31.93 -12.20 -10.30
CA GLU A 58 -32.49 -12.70 -9.04
C GLU A 58 -32.46 -11.61 -7.97
N TYR A 59 -31.29 -10.98 -7.77
CA TYR A 59 -31.14 -9.89 -6.83
C TYR A 59 -32.03 -8.68 -7.16
N ALA A 60 -32.14 -8.32 -8.44
CA ALA A 60 -33.02 -7.23 -8.87
C ALA A 60 -34.49 -7.53 -8.57
N ALA A 61 -34.94 -8.76 -8.82
CA ALA A 61 -36.30 -9.19 -8.51
C ALA A 61 -36.59 -9.17 -7.01
N GLU A 62 -35.66 -9.67 -6.18
CA GLU A 62 -35.79 -9.64 -4.71
C GLU A 62 -35.91 -8.22 -4.14
N MET A 63 -35.22 -7.26 -4.77
CA MET A 63 -35.19 -5.87 -4.33
C MET A 63 -36.26 -4.99 -5.01
N GLY A 64 -37.12 -5.55 -5.85
CA GLY A 64 -38.14 -4.78 -6.59
C GLY A 64 -37.55 -3.79 -7.59
N MET A 65 -36.37 -4.09 -8.15
CA MET A 65 -35.69 -3.28 -9.15
C MET A 65 -36.01 -3.76 -10.57
N GLU A 66 -36.25 -2.81 -11.47
CA GLU A 66 -36.42 -3.08 -12.90
C GLU A 66 -35.11 -2.74 -13.63
N ILE A 67 -34.47 -3.75 -14.23
CA ILE A 67 -33.28 -3.54 -15.06
C ILE A 67 -33.72 -3.10 -16.45
N LEU A 68 -33.48 -1.84 -16.79
CA LEU A 68 -33.88 -1.25 -18.07
C LEU A 68 -32.96 -1.62 -19.23
N GLU A 69 -31.67 -1.76 -18.96
CA GLU A 69 -30.65 -2.00 -19.98
C GLU A 69 -29.41 -2.67 -19.38
N TRP A 70 -28.72 -3.46 -20.20
CA TRP A 70 -27.50 -4.16 -19.85
C TRP A 70 -26.32 -3.60 -20.64
N PHE A 71 -25.26 -3.23 -19.91
CA PHE A 71 -24.02 -2.77 -20.51
C PHE A 71 -22.91 -3.76 -20.19
N SER A 72 -22.02 -3.96 -21.15
CA SER A 72 -20.86 -4.82 -20.95
C SER A 72 -19.60 -4.29 -21.61
N ASP A 73 -18.47 -4.67 -21.03
CA ASP A 73 -17.14 -4.46 -21.59
C ASP A 73 -16.48 -5.84 -21.80
N PRO A 74 -16.59 -6.43 -23.01
CA PRO A 74 -16.01 -7.73 -23.31
C PRO A 74 -14.49 -7.63 -23.48
N ASP A 75 -13.76 -8.58 -22.89
CA ASP A 75 -12.30 -8.73 -23.00
C ASP A 75 -11.48 -7.49 -22.57
N VAL A 76 -12.09 -6.59 -21.79
CA VAL A 76 -11.41 -5.41 -21.27
C VAL A 76 -10.63 -5.74 -20.00
N SER A 77 -9.34 -5.38 -20.02
CA SER A 77 -8.46 -5.52 -18.86
C SER A 77 -9.00 -4.75 -17.65
N GLY A 78 -9.04 -5.42 -16.49
CA GLY A 78 -9.46 -4.78 -15.23
C GLY A 78 -8.52 -3.67 -14.76
N ALA A 79 -7.33 -3.57 -15.36
CA ALA A 79 -6.41 -2.45 -15.13
C ALA A 79 -6.91 -1.14 -15.73
N ILE A 80 -7.83 -1.18 -16.71
CA ILE A 80 -8.45 0.03 -17.26
C ILE A 80 -9.55 0.46 -16.29
N PRO A 81 -9.53 1.70 -15.75
CA PRO A 81 -10.56 2.22 -14.86
C PRO A 81 -11.94 2.16 -15.52
N ALA A 82 -13.00 1.83 -14.79
CA ALA A 82 -14.35 1.73 -15.35
C ALA A 82 -14.76 2.99 -16.13
N LEU A 83 -14.48 4.18 -15.59
CA LEU A 83 -14.80 5.47 -16.21
C LEU A 83 -14.17 5.67 -17.61
N GLU A 84 -13.11 4.94 -17.94
CA GLU A 84 -12.41 5.04 -19.23
C GLU A 84 -12.93 4.05 -20.26
N ARG A 85 -13.68 3.02 -19.85
CA ARG A 85 -14.15 1.94 -20.71
C ARG A 85 -15.34 2.38 -21.55
N GLU A 86 -15.40 1.85 -22.76
CA GLU A 86 -16.41 2.23 -23.76
C GLU A 86 -17.83 1.80 -23.33
N GLY A 87 -18.00 0.57 -22.84
CA GLY A 87 -19.29 0.06 -22.36
C GLY A 87 -19.78 0.83 -21.14
N PHE A 88 -18.88 1.14 -20.21
CA PHE A 88 -19.22 1.94 -19.04
C PHE A 88 -19.55 3.40 -19.37
N LYS A 89 -18.87 4.03 -20.35
CA LYS A 89 -19.24 5.38 -20.82
C LYS A 89 -20.65 5.40 -21.41
N LYS A 90 -20.98 4.42 -22.26
CA LYS A 90 -22.34 4.25 -22.81
C LYS A 90 -23.38 4.07 -21.71
N LEU A 91 -23.04 3.34 -20.66
CA LEU A 91 -23.89 3.22 -19.47
C LEU A 91 -24.14 4.58 -18.83
N LEU A 92 -23.10 5.38 -18.60
CA LEU A 92 -23.25 6.70 -17.96
C LEU A 92 -24.13 7.63 -18.80
N ASP A 93 -23.93 7.65 -20.12
CA ASP A 93 -24.76 8.42 -21.04
C ASP A 93 -26.23 7.97 -20.97
N TYR A 94 -26.48 6.66 -20.90
CA TYR A 94 -27.84 6.12 -20.76
C TYR A 94 -28.48 6.51 -19.43
N VAL A 95 -27.73 6.40 -18.33
CA VAL A 95 -28.19 6.74 -16.98
C VAL A 95 -28.62 8.21 -16.91
N GLU A 96 -27.82 9.10 -17.50
CA GLU A 96 -28.12 10.55 -17.54
C GLU A 96 -29.35 10.87 -18.41
N ARG A 97 -29.46 10.26 -19.59
CA ARG A 97 -30.59 10.45 -20.52
C ARG A 97 -31.90 9.92 -19.96
N ASN A 98 -31.88 8.76 -19.33
CA ASN A 98 -33.08 8.06 -18.86
C ASN A 98 -33.44 8.36 -17.40
N LYS A 99 -32.68 9.24 -16.73
CA LYS A 99 -32.85 9.62 -15.31
C LYS A 99 -32.87 8.41 -14.38
N VAL A 100 -31.98 7.46 -14.65
CA VAL A 100 -31.73 6.31 -13.78
C VAL A 100 -30.75 6.74 -12.69
N SER A 101 -30.91 6.23 -11.47
CA SER A 101 -30.02 6.56 -10.36
C SER A 101 -29.30 5.35 -9.77
N THR A 102 -29.51 4.15 -10.33
CA THR A 102 -28.99 2.90 -9.78
C THR A 102 -28.27 2.08 -10.85
N ILE A 103 -27.06 1.65 -10.54
CA ILE A 103 -26.26 0.72 -11.33
C ILE A 103 -26.07 -0.55 -10.51
N VAL A 104 -26.42 -1.71 -11.09
CA VAL A 104 -26.22 -3.02 -10.48
C VAL A 104 -25.04 -3.72 -11.14
N VAL A 105 -24.12 -4.21 -10.33
CA VAL A 105 -22.97 -5.02 -10.75
C VAL A 105 -22.95 -6.32 -9.99
N TYR A 106 -22.41 -7.39 -10.59
CA TYR A 106 -22.25 -8.65 -9.89
C TYR A 106 -21.27 -8.53 -8.71
N ALA A 107 -20.15 -7.83 -8.93
CA ALA A 107 -19.10 -7.63 -7.94
C ALA A 107 -18.34 -6.32 -8.17
N ILE A 108 -17.77 -5.75 -7.11
CA ILE A 108 -17.04 -4.47 -7.17
C ILE A 108 -15.73 -4.55 -7.96
N ASP A 109 -15.13 -5.73 -8.05
CA ASP A 109 -13.95 -6.02 -8.85
C ASP A 109 -14.21 -5.85 -10.36
N ARG A 110 -15.48 -5.70 -10.76
CA ARG A 110 -15.87 -5.33 -12.11
C ARG A 110 -15.65 -3.85 -12.40
N LEU A 111 -15.51 -2.98 -11.39
CA LEU A 111 -15.30 -1.54 -11.57
C LEU A 111 -13.81 -1.14 -11.62
N GLY A 112 -12.90 -2.02 -11.19
CA GLY A 112 -11.47 -1.75 -11.22
C GLY A 112 -10.65 -2.87 -10.61
N ARG A 113 -9.33 -2.85 -10.83
CA ARG A 113 -8.39 -3.85 -10.30
C ARG A 113 -7.79 -3.46 -8.95
N SER A 114 -7.63 -2.16 -8.70
CA SER A 114 -7.14 -1.66 -7.42
C SER A 114 -8.28 -1.09 -6.59
N PHE A 115 -8.13 -1.17 -5.27
CA PHE A 115 -9.06 -0.56 -4.33
C PHE A 115 -9.22 0.95 -4.58
N MET A 116 -8.12 1.63 -4.88
CA MET A 116 -8.10 3.05 -5.25
C MET A 116 -8.97 3.36 -6.48
N ASP A 117 -8.91 2.52 -7.52
CA ASP A 117 -9.66 2.73 -8.75
C ASP A 117 -11.16 2.50 -8.54
N ILE A 118 -11.50 1.46 -7.76
CA ILE A 118 -12.88 1.18 -7.35
C ILE A 118 -13.41 2.37 -6.54
N PHE A 119 -12.68 2.83 -5.53
CA PHE A 119 -13.08 3.96 -4.70
C PHE A 119 -13.29 5.26 -5.50
N LYS A 120 -12.35 5.59 -6.41
CA LYS A 120 -12.51 6.75 -7.30
C LYS A 120 -13.79 6.67 -8.12
N THR A 121 -14.06 5.49 -8.69
CA THR A 121 -15.27 5.26 -9.49
C THR A 121 -16.53 5.44 -8.63
N LEU A 122 -16.59 4.81 -7.45
CA LEU A 122 -17.73 4.93 -6.55
C LEU A 122 -17.95 6.37 -6.07
N SER A 123 -16.87 7.09 -5.72
CA SER A 123 -16.94 8.49 -5.30
C SER A 123 -17.44 9.41 -6.42
N GLU A 124 -16.99 9.19 -7.65
CA GLU A 124 -17.45 9.97 -8.81
C GLU A 124 -18.93 9.73 -9.10
N LEU A 125 -19.39 8.49 -8.98
CA LEU A 125 -20.80 8.15 -9.18
C LEU A 125 -21.69 8.72 -8.07
N ASP A 126 -21.27 8.63 -6.81
CA ASP A 126 -22.02 9.19 -5.68
C ASP A 126 -22.17 10.72 -5.80
N LYS A 127 -21.14 11.44 -6.26
CA LYS A 127 -21.21 12.88 -6.57
C LYS A 127 -22.24 13.21 -7.65
N ARG A 128 -22.47 12.29 -8.59
CA ARG A 128 -23.50 12.40 -9.64
C ARG A 128 -24.88 11.93 -9.18
N GLY A 129 -25.03 11.54 -7.91
CA GLY A 129 -26.27 10.98 -7.35
C GLY A 129 -26.56 9.55 -7.82
N ILE A 130 -25.56 8.86 -8.36
CA ILE A 130 -25.69 7.50 -8.87
C ILE A 130 -25.26 6.52 -7.79
N THR A 131 -26.16 5.62 -7.42
CA THR A 131 -25.91 4.54 -6.46
C THR A 131 -25.43 3.29 -7.20
N VAL A 132 -24.32 2.74 -6.74
CA VAL A 132 -23.82 1.45 -7.23
C VAL A 132 -24.16 0.38 -6.21
N VAL A 133 -24.79 -0.70 -6.69
CA VAL A 133 -25.16 -1.86 -5.90
C VAL A 133 -24.41 -3.08 -6.40
N SER A 134 -23.78 -3.81 -5.48
CA SER A 134 -23.08 -5.06 -5.78
C SER A 134 -23.90 -6.26 -5.29
N VAL A 135 -24.10 -7.25 -6.15
CA VAL A 135 -24.78 -8.51 -5.76
C VAL A 135 -23.94 -9.30 -4.76
N ARG A 136 -22.61 -9.35 -4.94
CA ARG A 136 -21.72 -10.14 -4.08
C ARG A 136 -21.22 -9.40 -2.85
N ASP A 137 -21.10 -8.08 -2.92
CA ASP A 137 -20.44 -7.28 -1.89
C ASP A 137 -21.47 -6.57 -1.00
N SER A 138 -21.86 -7.23 0.10
CA SER A 138 -22.96 -6.81 0.99
C SER A 138 -22.85 -5.39 1.54
N PHE A 139 -21.64 -4.89 1.75
CA PHE A 139 -21.41 -3.52 2.22
C PHE A 139 -21.80 -2.43 1.20
N LEU A 140 -22.02 -2.78 -0.07
CA LEU A 140 -22.56 -1.89 -1.10
C LEU A 140 -24.02 -2.18 -1.47
N GLN A 141 -24.70 -3.10 -0.77
CA GLN A 141 -26.12 -3.41 -1.04
C GLN A 141 -27.09 -2.39 -0.42
N THR A 142 -26.59 -1.51 0.45
CA THR A 142 -27.43 -0.54 1.13
C THR A 142 -27.86 0.61 0.20
N LEU A 143 -29.18 0.83 0.14
CA LEU A 143 -29.76 1.97 -0.56
C LEU A 143 -29.83 3.23 0.32
N ASP A 144 -29.63 3.08 1.63
CA ASP A 144 -29.63 4.20 2.59
C ASP A 144 -28.46 5.17 2.30
N PRO A 145 -28.73 6.46 2.00
CA PRO A 145 -27.69 7.42 1.67
C PRO A 145 -26.70 7.69 2.80
N ASN A 146 -27.11 7.63 4.06
CA ASN A 146 -26.24 7.90 5.21
C ASN A 146 -25.27 6.74 5.43
N ILE A 147 -25.77 5.50 5.36
CA ILE A 147 -24.93 4.31 5.47
C ILE A 147 -23.96 4.26 4.29
N ARG A 148 -24.41 4.57 3.07
CA ARG A 148 -23.54 4.62 1.89
C ARG A 148 -22.43 5.68 2.04
N ARG A 149 -22.75 6.88 2.50
CA ARG A 149 -21.74 7.93 2.78
C ARG A 149 -20.73 7.48 3.83
N LEU A 150 -21.17 6.78 4.88
CA LEU A 150 -20.27 6.22 5.89
C LEU A 150 -19.33 5.18 5.28
N VAL A 151 -19.85 4.25 4.48
CA VAL A 151 -19.03 3.26 3.77
C VAL A 151 -18.02 3.96 2.87
N LEU A 152 -18.45 4.94 2.06
CA LEU A 152 -17.54 5.72 1.21
C LEU A 152 -16.47 6.47 2.03
N ALA A 153 -16.81 7.03 3.20
CA ALA A 153 -15.84 7.71 4.06
C ALA A 153 -14.79 6.74 4.62
N VAL A 154 -15.20 5.53 5.03
CA VAL A 154 -14.27 4.48 5.48
C VAL A 154 -13.36 4.04 4.33
N LEU A 155 -13.92 3.87 3.12
CA LEU A 155 -13.14 3.53 1.93
C LEU A 155 -12.14 4.65 1.56
N ALA A 156 -12.55 5.91 1.68
CA ALA A 156 -11.70 7.08 1.45
C ALA A 156 -10.49 7.08 2.41
N TRP A 157 -10.76 6.86 3.70
CA TRP A 157 -9.70 6.77 4.71
C TRP A 157 -8.73 5.61 4.43
N ALA A 158 -9.25 4.42 4.10
CA ALA A 158 -8.42 3.27 3.76
C ALA A 158 -7.53 3.54 2.54
N SER A 159 -8.09 4.19 1.52
CA SER A 159 -7.42 4.63 0.30
C SER A 159 -6.24 5.56 0.60
N GLU A 160 -6.44 6.59 1.44
CA GLU A 160 -5.37 7.48 1.87
C GLU A 160 -4.30 6.77 2.70
N TYR A 161 -4.72 5.83 3.54
CA TYR A 161 -3.83 5.06 4.40
C TYR A 161 -2.89 4.13 3.61
N GLU A 162 -3.38 3.46 2.57
CA GLU A 162 -2.54 2.64 1.69
C GLU A 162 -1.45 3.46 0.99
N VAL A 163 -1.79 4.64 0.49
CA VAL A 163 -0.83 5.56 -0.13
C VAL A 163 0.24 5.99 0.88
N LYS A 164 -0.17 6.29 2.11
CA LYS A 164 0.75 6.66 3.20
C LYS A 164 1.72 5.53 3.53
N LEU A 165 1.22 4.30 3.69
CA LEU A 165 2.05 3.11 3.95
C LEU A 165 3.05 2.85 2.81
N THR A 166 2.62 3.03 1.56
CA THR A 166 3.49 2.85 0.40
C THR A 166 4.64 3.86 0.41
N ARG A 167 4.34 5.15 0.67
CA ARG A 167 5.36 6.20 0.81
C ARG A 167 6.34 5.91 1.94
N GLU A 168 5.84 5.39 3.07
CA GLU A 168 6.67 5.02 4.19
C GLU A 168 7.64 3.87 3.86
N ARG A 169 7.14 2.82 3.19
CA ARG A 169 7.99 1.71 2.73
C ARG A 169 9.08 2.19 1.77
N VAL A 170 8.74 3.05 0.81
CA VAL A 170 9.72 3.65 -0.11
C VAL A 170 10.76 4.45 0.67
N ARG A 171 10.34 5.30 1.62
CA ARG A 171 11.27 6.08 2.45
C ARG A 171 12.22 5.18 3.25
N LEU A 172 11.72 4.11 3.85
CA LEU A 172 12.53 3.15 4.59
C LEU A 172 13.49 2.39 3.68
N ALA A 173 13.06 1.99 2.49
CA ALA A 173 13.91 1.36 1.49
C ALA A 173 15.05 2.29 1.03
N MET A 174 14.73 3.56 0.79
CA MET A 174 15.73 4.58 0.43
C MET A 174 16.75 4.80 1.55
N LYS A 175 16.31 4.96 2.80
CA LYS A 175 17.21 5.06 3.97
C LYS A 175 18.12 3.83 4.10
N ARG A 176 17.59 2.62 3.91
CA ARG A 176 18.38 1.38 3.94
C ARG A 176 19.43 1.38 2.83
N ARG A 177 19.06 1.80 1.61
CA ARG A 177 19.98 1.91 0.48
C ARG A 177 21.10 2.92 0.75
N GLU A 178 20.78 4.09 1.29
CA GLU A 178 21.78 5.10 1.67
C GLU A 178 22.78 4.58 2.72
N VAL A 179 22.29 3.88 3.75
CA VAL A 179 23.15 3.25 4.75
C VAL A 179 24.03 2.18 4.11
N GLN A 180 23.45 1.33 3.25
CA GLN A 180 24.19 0.28 2.55
C GLN A 180 25.30 0.86 1.64
N GLU A 181 25.00 1.91 0.91
CA GLU A 181 25.99 2.60 0.06
C GLU A 181 27.13 3.19 0.89
N LYS A 182 26.82 3.79 2.05
CA LYS A 182 27.84 4.26 3.00
C LYS A 182 28.69 3.12 3.55
N LEU A 183 28.08 1.99 3.92
CA LEU A 183 28.79 0.80 4.39
C LEU A 183 29.69 0.18 3.31
N GLU A 184 29.24 0.16 2.06
CA GLU A 184 30.05 -0.35 0.94
C GLU A 184 31.30 0.52 0.69
N LYS A 185 31.16 1.86 0.79
CA LYS A 185 32.30 2.78 0.73
C LYS A 185 33.30 2.54 1.86
N VAL A 186 32.83 2.24 3.08
CA VAL A 186 33.71 1.90 4.22
C VAL A 186 34.43 0.57 3.96
N ARG A 187 33.72 -0.47 3.51
CA ARG A 187 34.31 -1.80 3.20
C ARG A 187 35.38 -1.74 2.11
N LYS A 188 35.26 -0.84 1.13
CA LYS A 188 36.31 -0.63 0.10
C LYS A 188 37.62 -0.11 0.68
N VAL A 189 37.57 0.65 1.78
CA VAL A 189 38.79 1.11 2.48
C VAL A 189 39.41 -0.01 3.32
N ASP A 190 38.59 -0.85 3.94
CA ASP A 190 39.09 -2.00 4.72
C ASP A 190 39.70 -3.10 3.82
N LYS A 191 39.33 -3.12 2.53
CA LYS A 191 39.89 -3.99 1.47
C LYS A 191 41.24 -3.54 0.91
N ILE A 192 41.87 -2.50 1.46
CA ILE A 192 43.26 -2.18 1.09
C ILE A 192 44.13 -3.37 1.53
N TYR A 193 44.78 -4.03 0.55
CA TYR A 193 45.66 -5.18 0.79
C TYR A 193 46.74 -4.84 1.82
N GLU A 194 47.10 -5.81 2.65
CA GLU A 194 48.06 -5.63 3.73
C GLU A 194 49.42 -5.13 3.23
N GLU A 195 49.84 -5.61 2.06
CA GLU A 195 51.03 -5.14 1.33
C GLU A 195 50.97 -3.64 1.00
N THR A 196 49.81 -3.15 0.58
CA THR A 196 49.59 -1.73 0.30
C THR A 196 49.64 -0.90 1.58
N LYS A 197 49.12 -1.41 2.70
CA LYS A 197 49.24 -0.73 4.01
C LYS A 197 50.71 -0.63 4.43
N GLN A 198 51.47 -1.73 4.32
CA GLN A 198 52.90 -1.75 4.62
C GLN A 198 53.68 -0.78 3.74
N LEU A 199 53.38 -0.74 2.43
CA LEU A 199 53.98 0.22 1.50
C LEU A 199 53.67 1.67 1.89
N ILE A 200 52.42 1.98 2.26
CA ILE A 200 52.03 3.31 2.75
C ILE A 200 52.85 3.70 3.99
N LYS A 201 53.00 2.79 4.97
CA LYS A 201 53.80 3.02 6.19
C LYS A 201 55.27 3.28 5.85
N ALA A 202 55.86 2.47 4.96
CA ALA A 202 57.24 2.61 4.55
C ALA A 202 57.51 3.92 3.78
N LEU A 203 56.61 4.32 2.88
CA LEU A 203 56.74 5.59 2.16
C LEU A 203 56.60 6.79 3.10
N TYR A 204 55.70 6.70 4.10
CA TYR A 204 55.53 7.74 5.10
C TYR A 204 56.76 7.88 6.00
N SER A 205 57.36 6.77 6.46
CA SER A 205 58.58 6.80 7.27
C SER A 205 59.79 7.36 6.52
N GLN A 206 59.82 7.26 5.19
CA GLN A 206 60.80 7.93 4.31
C GLN A 206 60.56 9.44 4.14
N GLY A 207 59.58 10.03 4.84
CA GLY A 207 59.28 11.46 4.82
C GLY A 207 58.44 11.93 3.62
N TRP A 208 57.80 11.01 2.89
CA TRP A 208 56.93 11.41 1.77
C TRP A 208 55.65 12.09 2.27
N SER A 209 55.20 13.13 1.56
CA SER A 209 53.94 13.79 1.88
C SER A 209 52.72 12.91 1.56
N LEU A 210 51.64 13.05 2.33
CA LEU A 210 50.40 12.29 2.13
C LEU A 210 49.85 12.37 0.69
N ARG A 211 49.98 13.53 0.03
CA ARG A 211 49.56 13.73 -1.37
C ARG A 211 50.44 12.93 -2.33
N LYS A 212 51.76 12.91 -2.11
CA LYS A 212 52.71 12.16 -2.94
C LYS A 212 52.48 10.65 -2.80
N ILE A 213 52.28 10.17 -1.56
CA ILE A 213 51.94 8.77 -1.28
C ILE A 213 50.63 8.40 -1.97
N ALA A 214 49.56 9.16 -1.76
CA ALA A 214 48.24 8.92 -2.37
C ALA A 214 48.29 8.77 -3.90
N LYS A 215 49.04 9.63 -4.58
CA LYS A 215 49.25 9.54 -6.03
C LYS A 215 50.02 8.27 -6.43
N THR A 216 50.99 7.86 -5.62
CA THR A 216 51.86 6.70 -5.89
C THR A 216 51.12 5.38 -5.74
N VAL A 217 50.33 5.24 -4.67
CA VAL A 217 49.55 4.01 -4.41
C VAL A 217 48.15 4.04 -5.04
N ASN A 218 47.85 5.07 -5.84
CA ASN A 218 46.56 5.30 -6.49
C ASN A 218 45.36 5.26 -5.53
N LEU A 219 45.46 5.95 -4.40
CA LEU A 219 44.39 6.09 -3.39
C LEU A 219 44.07 7.56 -3.14
N SER A 220 42.92 7.83 -2.53
CA SER A 220 42.62 9.18 -2.06
C SER A 220 43.50 9.56 -0.87
N VAL A 221 43.82 10.85 -0.72
CA VAL A 221 44.55 11.38 0.45
C VAL A 221 43.84 11.00 1.76
N TYR A 222 42.52 10.93 1.72
CA TYR A 222 41.69 10.47 2.82
C TYR A 222 41.96 9.00 3.18
N ALA A 223 42.00 8.10 2.19
CA ALA A 223 42.26 6.68 2.41
C ALA A 223 43.67 6.45 2.99
N VAL A 224 44.69 7.13 2.46
CA VAL A 224 46.06 7.07 2.99
C VAL A 224 46.11 7.56 4.44
N ARG A 225 45.49 8.71 4.74
CA ARG A 225 45.43 9.24 6.12
C ARG A 225 44.70 8.25 7.05
N LYS A 226 43.57 7.69 6.61
CA LYS A 226 42.78 6.73 7.39
C LYS A 226 43.58 5.46 7.70
N VAL A 227 44.33 4.91 6.73
CA VAL A 227 45.24 3.78 6.95
C VAL A 227 46.31 4.12 7.98
N LEU A 228 46.99 5.26 7.85
CA LEU A 228 48.02 5.67 8.80
C LEU A 228 47.47 5.89 10.23
N MET A 229 46.24 6.41 10.37
CA MET A 229 45.58 6.55 11.68
C MET A 229 45.16 5.19 12.26
N SER A 230 44.58 4.29 11.45
CA SER A 230 44.18 2.96 11.94
C SER A 230 45.38 2.09 12.33
N GLU A 231 46.54 2.32 11.69
CA GLU A 231 47.81 1.67 11.99
C GLU A 231 48.60 2.35 13.13
N GLY A 232 48.06 3.42 13.72
CA GLY A 232 48.70 4.14 14.82
C GLY A 232 49.95 4.94 14.43
N VAL A 233 50.19 5.20 13.15
CA VAL A 233 51.38 5.90 12.65
C VAL A 233 51.23 7.42 12.77
N ILE A 234 50.01 7.93 12.67
CA ILE A 234 49.70 9.35 12.83
C ILE A 234 48.56 9.53 13.81
N GLU A 235 48.65 10.57 14.63
CA GLU A 235 47.57 10.98 15.50
C GLU A 235 46.58 11.90 14.77
N PRO A 236 45.28 11.84 15.10
CA PRO A 236 44.30 12.79 14.60
C PRO A 236 44.64 14.21 15.11
N GLY A 237 44.63 15.19 14.21
CA GLY A 237 44.83 16.59 14.61
C GLY A 237 43.70 17.12 15.51
N LYS A 238 43.95 18.23 16.22
CA LYS A 238 43.03 18.84 17.21
C LYS A 238 41.55 18.94 16.77
N TYR A 239 41.29 19.21 15.49
CA TYR A 239 39.94 19.35 14.94
C TYR A 239 39.57 18.21 13.96
N SER A 240 40.24 17.06 14.08
CA SER A 240 40.03 15.89 13.23
C SER A 240 39.45 14.75 14.06
N CYS A 241 38.41 14.12 13.51
CA CYS A 241 37.75 13.00 14.16
C CYS A 241 38.70 11.80 14.30
N PRO A 242 38.90 11.25 15.51
CA PRO A 242 39.80 10.11 15.72
C PRO A 242 39.31 8.83 15.02
N ARG A 243 38.01 8.72 14.75
CA ARG A 243 37.40 7.52 14.15
C ARG A 243 37.47 7.49 12.63
N CYS A 244 37.38 8.64 11.97
CA CYS A 244 37.31 8.69 10.51
C CYS A 244 38.12 9.80 9.86
N GLY A 245 38.86 10.63 10.60
CA GLY A 245 39.73 11.68 10.04
C GLY A 245 39.03 12.88 9.40
N HIS A 246 37.70 12.95 9.40
CA HIS A 246 36.95 14.12 8.95
C HIS A 246 37.05 15.25 9.97
N ARG A 247 36.85 16.50 9.52
CA ARG A 247 36.79 17.66 10.40
C ARG A 247 35.68 17.50 11.44
N LEU A 248 35.98 17.86 12.68
CA LEU A 248 35.01 18.00 13.75
C LEU A 248 34.36 19.37 13.66
N ASP A 249 33.05 19.39 13.85
CA ASP A 249 32.26 20.60 13.98
C ASP A 249 31.89 20.80 15.44
N TRP A 250 31.90 22.04 15.90
CA TRP A 250 31.44 22.40 17.24
C TRP A 250 29.91 22.40 17.26
N ASP A 251 29.31 21.77 18.26
CA ASP A 251 27.86 21.74 18.49
C ASP A 251 27.53 22.60 19.71
N ASP A 252 26.95 23.80 19.49
CA ASP A 252 26.65 24.76 20.55
C ASP A 252 25.59 24.26 21.55
N ILE A 253 24.73 23.34 21.13
CA ILE A 253 23.65 22.79 21.97
C ILE A 253 24.23 21.77 22.95
N GLU A 254 25.14 20.92 22.46
CA GLU A 254 25.74 19.83 23.24
C GLU A 254 27.07 20.22 23.90
N ASN A 255 27.59 21.42 23.61
CA ASN A 255 28.88 21.94 24.09
C ASN A 255 30.04 20.96 23.85
N ALA A 256 30.06 20.32 22.67
CA ALA A 256 30.97 19.23 22.33
C ALA A 256 31.36 19.23 20.84
N TYR A 257 32.46 18.56 20.50
CA TYR A 257 32.85 18.37 19.11
C TYR A 257 32.16 17.13 18.51
N LYS A 258 31.62 17.29 17.31
CA LYS A 258 30.86 16.25 16.60
C LYS A 258 31.37 16.02 15.19
N CYS A 259 31.44 14.76 14.79
CA CYS A 259 31.76 14.39 13.43
C CYS A 259 30.48 14.09 12.63
N ARG A 260 30.16 14.93 11.62
CA ARG A 260 28.99 14.69 10.74
C ARG A 260 29.09 13.43 9.89
N SER A 261 30.30 12.92 9.64
CA SER A 261 30.51 11.75 8.79
C SER A 261 30.23 10.43 9.53
N CYS A 262 30.81 10.23 10.72
CA CYS A 262 30.72 8.97 11.44
C CYS A 262 29.97 9.05 12.79
N GLY A 263 29.44 10.22 13.16
CA GLY A 263 28.69 10.42 14.41
C GLY A 263 29.54 10.38 15.68
N PHE A 264 30.86 10.46 15.58
CA PHE A 264 31.74 10.57 16.75
C PHE A 264 31.40 11.84 17.55
N ARG A 265 31.44 11.73 18.88
CA ARG A 265 31.26 12.81 19.85
C ARG A 265 32.44 12.77 20.82
N GLY A 266 33.03 13.93 21.11
CA GLY A 266 34.16 14.06 22.01
C GLY A 266 34.28 15.45 22.60
#